data_AF-A0A3P3UDC4-F1
#
_entry.id   AF-A0A3P3UDC4-F1
#
_cell.length_a   1.000
_cell.length_b   1.000
_cell.length_c   1.000
_cell.angle_alpha   90.00
_cell.angle_beta   90.00
_cell.angle_gamma   90.00
#
_symmetry.space_group_name_H-M   'P 1'
#
loop_
_entity.id
_entity.type
_entity.pdbx_description
1 polymer ?
#
loop_
_entity_poly.entity_id
_entity_poly.type
_entity_poly.pdbx_seq_one_letter_code
_entity_poly.pdbx_strand_id
1 'polypeptide(L)'
;MKLMISRFIAILMLVVPGIAAMTGFLKIKDALFDYMSKHGDDSLTKVTFDWLQFGLGLLLFAAGVGFLGGWIFFRDRKRNYVGPRFRKKEPAQAEQNQHE
;
A
#
# COMPACT_ATOMS: atom_id res chain seq x y z
N MET A 1 12.57 -24.97 12.13
CA MET A 1 12.33 -23.74 12.93
C MET A 1 12.77 -22.44 12.22
N LYS A 2 13.97 -22.37 11.60
CA LYS A 2 14.46 -21.17 10.85
C LYS A 2 13.44 -20.51 9.90
N LEU A 3 12.62 -21.30 9.20
CA LEU A 3 11.57 -20.82 8.29
C LEU A 3 10.41 -20.10 9.00
N MET A 4 10.08 -20.48 10.25
CA MET A 4 9.01 -19.82 11.01
C MET A 4 9.46 -18.45 11.51
N ILE A 5 10.69 -18.36 12.06
CA ILE A 5 11.29 -17.10 12.49
C ILE A 5 11.43 -16.11 11.33
N SER A 6 11.90 -16.56 10.17
CA SER A 6 12.02 -15.68 8.99
C SER A 6 10.68 -15.19 8.45
N ARG A 7 9.62 -16.00 8.51
CA ARG A 7 8.25 -15.57 8.17
C ARG A 7 7.71 -14.53 9.17
N PHE A 8 7.96 -14.73 10.46
CA PHE A 8 7.55 -13.81 11.51
C PHE A 8 8.22 -12.44 11.36
N ILE A 9 9.54 -12.42 11.12
CA ILE A 9 10.31 -11.18 10.88
C ILE A 9 9.81 -10.45 9.63
N ALA A 10 9.47 -11.18 8.56
CA ALA A 10 8.92 -10.57 7.35
C ALA A 10 7.56 -9.90 7.60
N ILE A 11 6.73 -10.46 8.49
CA ILE A 11 5.46 -9.85 8.89
C ILE A 11 5.72 -8.61 9.74
N LEU A 12 6.65 -8.66 10.70
CA LEU A 12 7.03 -7.50 11.51
C LEU A 12 7.55 -6.34 10.65
N MET A 13 8.32 -6.61 9.59
CA MET A 13 8.75 -5.57 8.65
C MET A 13 7.59 -4.96 7.85
N LEU A 14 6.52 -5.73 7.59
CA LEU A 14 5.30 -5.26 6.91
C LEU A 14 4.36 -4.48 7.83
N VAL A 15 4.47 -4.65 9.16
CA VAL A 15 3.65 -3.92 10.14
C VAL A 15 3.97 -2.43 10.12
N VAL A 16 5.24 -2.05 10.02
CA VAL A 16 5.67 -0.64 10.00
C VAL A 16 4.98 0.19 8.91
N PRO A 17 5.04 -0.18 7.62
CA PRO A 17 4.35 0.56 6.57
C PRO A 17 2.82 0.41 6.67
N GLY A 18 2.31 -0.66 7.29
CA GLY A 18 0.89 -0.82 7.59
C GLY A 18 0.38 0.19 8.61
N ILE A 19 1.13 0.42 9.69
CA ILE A 19 0.84 1.47 10.69
C ILE A 19 0.93 2.84 10.03
N ALA A 20 1.96 3.10 9.22
CA ALA A 20 2.09 4.37 8.49
C ALA A 20 0.88 4.65 7.58
N ALA A 21 0.39 3.62 6.87
CA ALA A 21 -0.83 3.73 6.07
C ALA A 21 -2.05 4.06 6.95
N MET A 22 -2.24 3.33 8.06
CA MET A 22 -3.34 3.60 8.99
C MET A 22 -3.29 5.04 9.52
N THR A 23 -2.13 5.51 9.97
CA THR A 23 -1.96 6.89 10.44
C THR A 23 -2.23 7.93 9.35
N GLY A 24 -1.79 7.66 8.11
CA GLY A 24 -2.11 8.52 6.96
C GLY A 24 -3.62 8.61 6.70
N PHE A 25 -4.33 7.47 6.75
CA PHE A 25 -5.78 7.43 6.60
C PHE A 25 -6.52 8.18 7.72
N LEU A 26 -6.07 8.04 8.98
CA LEU A 26 -6.63 8.80 10.09
C LEU A 26 -6.51 10.31 9.86
N LYS A 27 -5.33 10.79 9.44
CA LYS A 27 -5.11 12.22 9.15
C LYS A 27 -6.02 12.74 8.05
N ILE A 28 -6.23 11.97 6.99
CA ILE A 28 -7.17 12.31 5.91
C ILE A 28 -8.59 12.43 6.47
N LYS A 29 -9.04 11.41 7.22
CA LYS A 29 -10.36 11.38 7.85
C LYS A 29 -10.53 12.59 8.76
N ASP A 30 -9.57 12.86 9.62
CA ASP A 30 -9.65 13.94 10.60
C ASP A 30 -9.70 15.31 9.92
N ALA A 31 -8.89 15.54 8.88
CA ALA A 31 -8.96 16.78 8.09
C ALA A 31 -10.32 16.96 7.39
N LEU A 32 -10.90 15.87 6.87
CA LEU A 32 -12.19 15.91 6.20
C LEU A 32 -13.36 16.15 7.18
N PHE A 33 -13.34 15.47 8.33
CA PHE A 33 -14.35 15.64 9.37
C PHE A 33 -14.25 17.00 10.06
N ASP A 34 -13.04 17.51 10.32
CA ASP A 34 -12.83 18.83 10.90
C ASP A 34 -13.37 19.94 9.97
N TYR A 35 -13.11 19.81 8.66
CA TYR A 35 -13.68 20.72 7.67
C TYR A 35 -15.21 20.67 7.65
N MET A 36 -15.81 19.48 7.58
CA MET A 36 -17.26 19.31 7.56
C MET A 36 -17.94 19.80 8.85
N SER A 37 -17.32 19.54 10.00
CA SER A 37 -17.83 19.98 11.31
C SER A 37 -17.80 21.50 11.45
N LYS A 38 -16.73 22.16 11.00
CA LYS A 38 -16.60 23.62 11.04
C LYS A 38 -17.49 24.32 10.02
N HIS A 39 -17.82 23.65 8.90
CA HIS A 39 -18.71 24.18 7.88
C HIS A 39 -20.18 24.29 8.34
N GLY A 40 -20.58 23.52 9.35
CA GLY A 40 -21.92 23.58 9.95
C GLY A 40 -22.07 24.60 11.09
N ASP A 41 -21.00 25.32 11.46
CA ASP A 41 -20.99 26.27 12.57
C ASP A 41 -20.99 27.71 12.01
N ASP A 42 -22.18 28.33 11.96
CA ASP A 42 -22.42 29.70 11.44
C ASP A 42 -21.65 30.80 12.20
N SER A 43 -20.95 30.46 13.29
CA SER A 43 -20.15 31.40 14.08
C SER A 43 -18.73 31.63 13.54
N LEU A 44 -18.24 30.77 12.63
CA LEU A 44 -16.85 30.80 12.16
C LEU A 44 -16.73 31.46 10.77
N THR A 45 -16.32 32.72 10.73
CA THR A 45 -16.18 33.56 9.51
C THR A 45 -15.16 33.05 8.47
N LYS A 46 -14.38 31.99 8.77
CA LYS A 46 -13.36 31.47 7.84
C LYS A 46 -13.04 29.99 8.05
N VAL A 47 -13.86 29.09 7.50
CA VAL A 47 -13.54 27.66 7.43
C VAL A 47 -12.47 27.44 6.36
N THR A 48 -11.23 27.18 6.77
CA THR A 48 -10.12 26.88 5.87
C THR A 48 -9.80 25.40 5.94
N PHE A 49 -9.73 24.72 4.79
CA PHE A 49 -9.35 23.32 4.71
C PHE A 49 -7.87 23.14 5.05
N ASP A 50 -7.54 22.20 5.93
CA ASP A 50 -6.16 21.89 6.28
C ASP A 50 -5.49 21.01 5.21
N TRP A 51 -5.07 21.68 4.13
CA TRP A 51 -4.34 21.07 3.02
C TRP A 51 -3.02 20.43 3.44
N LEU A 52 -2.37 20.93 4.49
CA LEU A 52 -1.09 20.40 4.93
C LEU A 52 -1.29 19.07 5.64
N GLN A 53 -2.24 18.99 6.57
CA GLN A 53 -2.56 17.75 7.27
C GLN A 53 -3.16 16.70 6.32
N PHE A 54 -4.02 17.12 5.39
CA PHE A 54 -4.57 16.26 4.36
C PHE A 54 -3.48 15.76 3.40
N GLY A 55 -2.65 16.64 2.87
CA GLY A 55 -1.57 16.28 1.93
C GLY A 55 -0.53 15.37 2.56
N LEU A 56 -0.16 15.62 3.82
CA LEU A 56 0.76 14.77 4.56
C LEU A 56 0.13 13.41 4.88
N GLY A 57 -1.15 13.38 5.22
CA GLY A 57 -1.91 12.14 5.39
C GLY A 57 -1.98 11.31 4.11
N LEU A 58 -2.28 11.96 2.98
CA LEU A 58 -2.34 11.33 1.66
C LEU A 58 -0.99 10.75 1.23
N LEU A 59 0.10 11.50 1.44
CA LEU A 59 1.44 11.04 1.13
C LEU A 59 1.82 9.82 1.99
N LEU A 60 1.57 9.86 3.31
CA LEU A 60 1.83 8.73 4.20
C LEU A 60 1.01 7.49 3.82
N PHE A 61 -0.27 7.69 3.49
CA PHE A 61 -1.16 6.62 3.08
C PHE A 61 -0.73 5.99 1.76
N ALA A 62 -0.47 6.81 0.74
CA ALA A 62 -0.02 6.35 -0.57
C ALA A 62 1.35 5.66 -0.49
N ALA A 63 2.28 6.19 0.30
CA ALA A 63 3.58 5.56 0.52
C ALA A 63 3.42 4.21 1.25
N GLY A 64 2.59 4.15 2.30
CA GLY A 64 2.34 2.91 3.04
C GLY A 64 1.70 1.84 2.17
N VAL A 65 0.55 2.13 1.53
CA VAL A 65 -0.16 1.18 0.67
C VAL A 65 0.67 0.82 -0.57
N GLY A 66 1.34 1.79 -1.18
CA GLY A 66 2.23 1.58 -2.32
C GLY A 66 3.40 0.67 -1.96
N PHE A 67 4.00 0.84 -0.77
CA PHE A 67 5.03 -0.06 -0.27
C PHE A 67 4.50 -1.47 -0.03
N LEU A 68 3.33 -1.62 0.62
CA LEU A 68 2.71 -2.93 0.83
C LEU A 68 2.42 -3.63 -0.50
N GLY A 69 1.81 -2.93 -1.46
CA GLY A 69 1.47 -3.47 -2.78
C GLY A 69 2.72 -3.84 -3.58
N GLY A 70 3.74 -2.97 -3.59
CA GLY A 70 5.01 -3.24 -4.26
C GLY A 70 5.75 -4.44 -3.65
N TRP A 71 5.77 -4.53 -2.32
CA TRP A 71 6.35 -5.67 -1.61
C TRP A 71 5.59 -6.97 -1.88
N ILE A 72 4.25 -6.94 -1.86
CA ILE A 72 3.42 -8.12 -2.17
C ILE A 72 3.72 -8.60 -3.59
N PHE A 73 3.77 -7.69 -4.56
CA PHE A 73 4.04 -8.02 -5.96
C PHE A 73 5.44 -8.61 -6.15
N PHE A 74 6.46 -8.00 -5.53
CA PHE A 74 7.83 -8.50 -5.60
C PHE A 74 7.97 -9.89 -4.95
N ARG A 75 7.33 -10.10 -3.80
CA ARG A 75 7.32 -11.38 -3.09
C ARG A 75 6.60 -12.46 -3.89
N ASP A 76 5.47 -12.11 -4.49
CA ASP A 76 4.62 -13.05 -5.23
C ASP A 76 5.26 -13.48 -6.56
N ARG A 77 5.94 -12.55 -7.24
CA ARG A 77 6.74 -12.83 -8.43
C ARG A 77 7.81 -13.89 -8.21
N LYS A 78 8.45 -13.92 -7.03
CA LYS A 78 9.47 -14.94 -6.70
C LYS A 78 8.91 -16.35 -6.52
N ARG A 79 7.59 -16.49 -6.31
CA ARG A 79 6.94 -17.78 -6.06
C ARG A 79 6.06 -18.26 -7.23
N ASN A 80 6.11 -17.56 -8.37
CA ASN A 80 5.39 -17.93 -9.61
C ASN A 80 3.85 -18.02 -9.47
N TYR A 81 3.29 -17.36 -8.45
CA TYR A 81 1.83 -17.21 -8.25
C TYR A 81 1.21 -16.11 -9.12
N VAL A 82 2.03 -15.42 -9.92
CA VAL A 82 1.57 -14.48 -10.93
C VAL A 82 0.86 -15.22 -12.07
N GLY A 83 -0.15 -14.58 -12.66
CA GLY A 83 -0.92 -15.17 -13.76
C GLY A 83 -0.05 -15.57 -14.97
N PRO A 84 -0.55 -16.46 -15.87
CA PRO A 84 0.23 -17.04 -16.97
C PRO A 84 1.00 -16.02 -17.83
N ARG A 85 0.49 -14.78 -17.94
CA ARG A 85 1.09 -13.67 -18.70
C ARG A 85 2.37 -13.10 -18.08
N PHE A 86 2.61 -13.29 -16.78
CA PHE A 86 3.76 -12.74 -16.05
C PHE A 86 4.75 -13.81 -15.56
N ARG A 87 4.47 -15.10 -15.85
CA ARG A 87 5.43 -16.18 -15.59
C ARG A 87 6.59 -16.07 -16.58
N LYS A 88 7.81 -16.28 -16.09
CA LYS A 88 8.96 -16.49 -16.99
C LYS A 88 8.71 -17.79 -17.75
N LYS A 89 8.67 -17.75 -19.09
CA LYS A 89 8.68 -18.96 -19.92
C LYS A 89 9.93 -19.75 -19.56
N GLU A 90 9.75 -20.98 -19.09
CA GLU A 90 10.84 -21.90 -18.90
C GLU A 90 11.41 -22.24 -20.28
N PRO A 91 12.75 -22.16 -20.50
CA PRO A 91 13.35 -22.33 -21.83
C PRO A 91 13.01 -23.68 -22.48
N ALA A 92 12.67 -24.71 -21.70
CA ALA A 92 12.28 -26.02 -22.20
C ALA A 92 10.96 -26.02 -23.02
N GLN A 93 10.08 -25.03 -22.85
CA GLN A 93 8.82 -24.94 -23.61
C GLN A 93 8.97 -24.13 -24.91
N ALA A 94 10.10 -23.44 -25.13
CA ALA A 94 10.34 -22.70 -26.36
C ALA A 94 10.82 -23.61 -27.51
N GLU A 95 11.59 -24.68 -27.20
CA GLU A 95 12.07 -25.64 -28.21
C GLU A 95 10.97 -26.59 -28.70
N GLN A 96 9.97 -26.92 -27.87
CA GLN A 96 8.87 -27.81 -28.30
C GLN A 96 7.87 -27.16 -29.26
N ASN A 97 7.70 -25.84 -29.22
CA ASN A 97 6.78 -25.12 -30.11
C ASN A 97 7.43 -24.63 -31.42
N GLN A 98 8.72 -24.91 -31.62
CA GLN A 98 9.44 -24.64 -32.89
C GLN A 98 9.53 -25.86 -33.80
N HIS A 99 9.08 -27.03 -33.33
CA HIS A 99 9.13 -28.31 -34.05
C HIS A 99 7.75 -28.90 -34.40
N GLU A 100 6.65 -28.16 -34.16
CA GLU A 100 5.33 -28.39 -34.77
C GLU A 100 5.09 -27.42 -35.92
#